data_AF-A0A3A5V3N7-F1
#
_entry.id   AF-A0A3A5V3N7-F1
#
_cell.length_a   1.000
_cell.length_b   1.000
_cell.length_c   1.000
_cell.angle_alpha   90.00
_cell.angle_beta   90.00
_cell.angle_gamma   90.00
#
_symmetry.space_group_name_H-M   'P 1'
#
loop_
_entity.id
_entity.type
_entity.pdbx_description
1 polymer ?
#
loop_
_entity_poly.entity_id
_entity_poly.type
_entity_poly.pdbx_seq_one_letter_code
_entity_poly.pdbx_strand_id
1 'polypeptide(L)'
;RSMMPRTVMVFINEEDSLSSEERSSEAKREAKSALSTYWSALEGTIDPSKVDRAVDNAVIGNAEEVAQQIIERFDPNDRLMCWFDFFNHDSERVMRNMTAFMTKVVPRINGGE
;
A
#
# COMPACT_ATOMS: atom_id res chain seq x y z
N ARG A 1 2.48 20.25 13.86
CA ARG A 1 2.69 19.02 13.04
C ARG A 1 1.56 17.99 13.20
N SER A 2 0.58 18.19 14.10
CA SER A 2 -0.43 17.20 14.51
C SER A 2 -1.73 17.13 13.69
N MET A 3 -1.83 17.76 12.52
CA MET A 3 -3.09 17.83 11.76
C MET A 3 -3.02 17.37 10.30
N MET A 4 -1.84 17.13 9.74
CA MET A 4 -1.74 16.65 8.36
C MET A 4 -1.55 15.13 8.35
N PRO A 5 -2.46 14.37 7.72
CA PRO A 5 -2.30 12.93 7.62
C PRO A 5 -1.06 12.60 6.77
N ARG A 6 -0.36 11.52 7.13
CA ARG A 6 0.72 11.00 6.29
C ARG A 6 0.11 10.20 5.16
N THR A 7 0.35 10.62 3.93
CA THR A 7 -0.08 9.87 2.75
C THR A 7 0.73 8.59 2.62
N VAL A 8 0.04 7.46 2.48
CA VAL A 8 0.67 6.15 2.29
C VAL A 8 0.03 5.46 1.08
N MET A 9 0.87 4.94 0.20
CA MET A 9 0.43 4.11 -0.93
C MET A 9 0.33 2.68 -0.42
N VAL A 10 -0.84 2.05 -0.57
CA VAL A 10 -1.09 0.71 -0.04
C VAL A 10 -1.29 -0.27 -1.19
N PHE A 11 -0.38 -1.23 -1.30
CA PHE A 11 -0.47 -2.35 -2.23
C PHE A 11 -0.63 -3.64 -1.43
N ILE A 12 -1.89 -3.99 -1.17
CA ILE A 12 -2.25 -5.20 -0.44
C ILE A 12 -2.83 -6.24 -1.39
N ASN A 13 -2.48 -7.50 -1.19
CA ASN A 13 -3.16 -8.61 -1.83
C ASN A 13 -3.58 -9.65 -0.78
N GLU A 14 -4.87 -9.97 -0.75
CA GLU A 14 -5.48 -10.89 0.19
C GLU A 14 -6.49 -11.81 -0.48
N GLU A 15 -6.26 -12.15 -1.75
CA GLU A 15 -7.13 -13.07 -2.50
C GLU A 15 -7.06 -14.48 -1.90
N ASP A 16 -8.24 -15.07 -1.72
CA ASP A 16 -8.39 -16.37 -1.05
C ASP A 16 -7.79 -17.53 -1.84
N SER A 17 -7.57 -17.36 -3.15
CA SER A 17 -6.97 -18.36 -4.04
C SER A 17 -5.43 -18.46 -3.93
N LEU A 18 -4.79 -17.52 -3.24
CA LEU A 18 -3.33 -17.41 -3.15
C LEU A 18 -2.84 -17.77 -1.74
N SER A 19 -1.68 -18.43 -1.68
CA SER A 19 -0.92 -18.60 -0.43
C SER A 19 -0.39 -17.26 0.11
N SER A 20 0.10 -17.25 1.35
CA SER A 20 0.65 -16.05 1.98
C SER A 20 1.84 -15.47 1.21
N GLU A 21 2.72 -16.35 0.72
CA GLU A 21 3.88 -15.99 -0.08
C GLU A 21 3.48 -15.47 -1.46
N GLU A 22 2.49 -16.09 -2.10
CA GLU A 22 1.96 -15.66 -3.39
C GLU A 22 1.23 -14.31 -3.29
N ARG A 23 0.45 -14.09 -2.24
CA ARG A 23 -0.16 -12.77 -1.95
C ARG A 23 0.90 -11.69 -1.91
N SER A 24 1.98 -11.94 -1.18
CA SER A 24 3.09 -11.02 -1.02
C SER A 24 3.83 -10.77 -2.32
N SER A 25 4.09 -11.82 -3.11
CA SER A 25 4.79 -11.69 -4.40
C SER A 25 3.93 -10.97 -5.44
N GLU A 26 2.64 -11.25 -5.51
CA GLU A 26 1.70 -10.61 -6.41
C GLU A 26 1.48 -9.14 -6.03
N ALA A 27 1.38 -8.80 -4.74
CA ALA A 27 1.34 -7.41 -4.28
C ALA A 27 2.59 -6.62 -4.73
N LYS A 28 3.78 -7.23 -4.63
CA LYS A 28 5.04 -6.63 -5.11
C LYS A 28 5.05 -6.46 -6.64
N ARG A 29 4.51 -7.43 -7.37
CA ARG A 29 4.38 -7.37 -8.84
C ARG A 29 3.42 -6.25 -9.27
N GLU A 30 2.26 -6.16 -8.64
CA GLU A 30 1.26 -5.10 -8.86
C GLU A 30 1.83 -3.73 -8.53
N ALA A 31 2.48 -3.58 -7.36
CA ALA A 31 3.12 -2.33 -6.96
C ALA A 31 4.17 -1.89 -7.99
N LYS A 32 5.06 -2.79 -8.41
CA LYS A 32 6.08 -2.48 -9.43
C LYS A 32 5.44 -2.05 -10.75
N SER A 33 4.38 -2.74 -11.19
CA SER A 33 3.65 -2.40 -12.41
C SER A 33 3.01 -1.01 -12.30
N ALA A 34 2.19 -0.79 -11.26
CA ALA A 34 1.46 0.46 -11.05
C ALA A 34 2.39 1.66 -10.90
N LEU A 35 3.48 1.50 -10.13
CA LEU A 35 4.51 2.52 -10.00
C LEU A 35 5.15 2.77 -11.37
N SER A 36 5.59 1.73 -12.10
CA SER A 36 6.20 1.91 -13.42
C SER A 36 5.30 2.66 -14.42
N THR A 37 4.00 2.37 -14.43
CA THR A 37 3.01 3.06 -15.29
C THR A 37 2.81 4.51 -14.86
N TYR A 38 2.68 4.76 -13.55
CA TYR A 38 2.65 6.11 -12.98
C TYR A 38 3.88 6.92 -13.40
N TRP A 39 5.05 6.29 -13.44
CA TRP A 39 6.30 6.91 -13.85
C TRP A 39 6.41 7.16 -15.35
N SER A 40 6.05 6.21 -16.21
CA SER A 40 6.01 6.43 -17.66
C SER A 40 5.05 7.56 -18.05
N ALA A 41 3.98 7.77 -17.27
CA ALA A 41 3.06 8.88 -17.46
C ALA A 41 3.61 10.24 -16.99
N LEU A 42 4.62 10.24 -16.11
CA LEU A 42 5.28 11.44 -15.55
C LEU A 42 6.67 11.73 -16.13
N GLU A 43 7.13 10.86 -17.04
CA GLU A 43 8.45 10.92 -17.66
C GLU A 43 8.64 12.29 -18.36
N GLY A 44 9.60 13.08 -17.85
CA GLY A 44 9.87 14.45 -18.30
C GLY A 44 9.67 15.56 -17.24
N THR A 45 9.12 15.27 -16.05
CA THR A 45 8.83 16.31 -15.04
C THR A 45 9.36 16.05 -13.61
N ILE A 46 9.85 14.84 -13.27
CA ILE A 46 10.30 14.50 -11.91
C ILE A 46 11.70 13.85 -11.88
N ASP A 47 12.46 14.19 -10.83
CA ASP A 47 13.78 13.65 -10.49
C ASP A 47 13.69 12.16 -10.07
N PRO A 48 14.50 11.25 -10.65
CA PRO A 48 14.56 9.83 -10.28
C PRO A 48 14.75 9.57 -8.78
N SER A 49 15.44 10.44 -8.04
CA SER A 49 15.63 10.29 -6.59
C SER A 49 14.35 10.48 -5.77
N LYS A 50 13.34 11.17 -6.32
CA LYS A 50 12.00 11.26 -5.71
C LYS A 50 11.17 10.01 -5.96
N VAL A 51 11.51 9.24 -7.00
CA VAL A 51 10.88 7.96 -7.34
C VAL A 51 11.20 6.93 -6.27
N ASP A 52 12.49 6.74 -5.95
CA ASP A 52 12.92 5.80 -4.93
C ASP A 52 12.29 6.12 -3.56
N ARG A 53 12.17 7.40 -3.22
CA ARG A 53 11.50 7.84 -1.98
C ARG A 53 10.00 7.60 -1.93
N ALA A 54 9.32 7.61 -3.09
CA ALA A 54 7.89 7.32 -3.15
C ALA A 54 7.64 5.81 -2.98
N VAL A 55 8.52 4.98 -3.55
CA VAL A 55 8.54 3.54 -3.28
C VAL A 55 8.85 3.27 -1.80
N ASP A 56 9.79 3.99 -1.21
CA ASP A 56 10.10 3.91 0.23
C ASP A 56 8.93 4.31 1.14
N ASN A 57 7.95 5.07 0.64
CA ASN A 57 6.75 5.46 1.38
C ASN A 57 5.56 4.51 1.16
N ALA A 58 5.62 3.59 0.19
CA ALA A 58 4.58 2.59 -0.03
C ALA A 58 4.66 1.47 1.04
N VAL A 59 3.52 0.87 1.35
CA VAL A 59 3.43 -0.38 2.11
C VAL A 59 2.89 -1.46 1.19
N ILE A 60 3.62 -2.58 1.09
CA ILE A 60 3.41 -3.58 0.03
C ILE A 60 3.47 -4.97 0.62
N GLY A 61 2.46 -5.82 0.37
CA GLY A 61 2.50 -7.22 0.79
C GLY A 61 1.14 -7.84 1.07
N ASN A 62 1.15 -8.96 1.79
CA ASN A 62 -0.05 -9.51 2.43
C ASN A 62 -0.48 -8.64 3.65
N ALA A 63 -1.59 -8.98 4.31
CA ALA A 63 -2.09 -8.19 5.44
C ALA A 63 -1.11 -8.11 6.63
N GLU A 64 -0.35 -9.17 6.90
CA GLU A 64 0.64 -9.19 7.99
C GLU A 64 1.84 -8.31 7.68
N GLU A 65 2.41 -8.44 6.49
CA GLU A 65 3.54 -7.63 6.04
C GLU A 65 3.18 -6.14 5.99
N VAL A 66 1.97 -5.81 5.52
CA VAL A 66 1.49 -4.43 5.48
C VAL A 66 1.29 -3.87 6.89
N ALA A 67 0.69 -4.64 7.80
CA ALA A 67 0.53 -4.22 9.20
C ALA A 67 1.89 -3.99 9.87
N GLN A 68 2.83 -4.91 9.70
CA GLN A 68 4.17 -4.81 10.26
C GLN A 68 4.91 -3.57 9.74
N GLN A 69 4.86 -3.33 8.43
CA GLN A 69 5.45 -2.13 7.83
C GLN A 69 4.84 -0.84 8.39
N ILE A 70 3.52 -0.82 8.66
CA ILE A 70 2.88 0.34 9.25
C ILE A 70 3.37 0.58 10.69
N ILE A 71 3.39 -0.47 11.51
CA ILE A 71 3.81 -0.41 12.91
C ILE A 71 5.27 0.04 13.04
N GLU A 72 6.16 -0.43 12.16
CA GLU A 72 7.58 -0.08 12.20
C GLU A 72 7.87 1.36 11.74
N ARG A 73 7.02 1.94 10.89
CA ARG A 73 7.32 3.19 10.17
C ARG A 73 6.50 4.39 10.63
N PHE A 74 5.38 4.18 11.29
CA PHE A 74 4.46 5.24 11.70
C PHE A 74 4.23 5.23 13.22
N ASP A 75 4.00 6.42 13.77
CA ASP A 75 3.63 6.57 15.17
C ASP A 75 2.16 6.14 15.34
N PRO A 76 1.78 5.44 16.42
CA PRO A 76 0.39 5.07 16.68
C PRO A 76 -0.60 6.25 16.71
N ASN A 77 -0.12 7.47 16.96
CA ASN A 77 -0.95 8.68 16.93
C ASN A 77 -1.04 9.34 15.53
N ASP A 78 -0.32 8.82 14.54
CA ASP A 78 -0.42 9.32 13.17
C ASP A 78 -1.79 9.03 12.56
N ARG A 79 -2.26 9.97 11.74
CA ARG A 79 -3.39 9.74 10.84
C ARG A 79 -2.82 9.35 9.49
N LEU A 80 -3.17 8.18 8.97
CA LEU A 80 -2.75 7.75 7.63
C LEU A 80 -3.84 8.06 6.61
N MET A 81 -3.46 8.73 5.52
CA MET A 81 -4.30 8.85 4.33
C MET A 81 -3.87 7.78 3.33
N CYS A 82 -4.62 6.67 3.29
CA CYS A 82 -4.29 5.52 2.45
C CYS A 82 -4.81 5.69 1.03
N TRP A 83 -3.95 5.46 0.05
CA TRP A 83 -4.30 5.42 -1.37
C TRP A 83 -4.20 3.97 -1.86
N PHE A 84 -5.25 3.47 -2.51
CA PHE A 84 -5.36 2.08 -2.97
C PHE A 84 -5.46 1.94 -4.50
N ASP A 85 -5.76 3.04 -5.19
CA ASP A 85 -5.96 3.06 -6.63
C ASP A 85 -4.76 3.72 -7.31
N PHE A 86 -3.94 2.91 -7.96
CA PHE A 86 -2.79 3.35 -8.75
C PHE A 86 -2.86 2.72 -10.12
N PHE A 87 -3.36 3.48 -11.10
CA PHE A 87 -3.48 3.02 -12.48
C PHE A 87 -4.21 1.67 -12.61
N ASN A 88 -5.14 1.39 -11.68
CA ASN A 88 -5.90 0.16 -11.69
C ASN A 88 -7.33 0.44 -12.16
N HIS A 89 -7.66 -0.04 -13.35
CA HIS A 89 -9.01 0.11 -13.90
C HIS A 89 -10.03 -0.89 -13.33
N ASP A 90 -9.60 -1.80 -12.46
CA ASP A 90 -10.46 -2.75 -11.76
C ASP A 90 -10.93 -2.17 -10.42
N SER A 91 -12.10 -1.54 -10.42
CA SER A 91 -12.72 -0.97 -9.22
C SER A 91 -13.11 -2.05 -8.20
N GLU A 92 -13.46 -3.27 -8.64
CA GLU A 92 -13.80 -4.35 -7.72
C GLU A 92 -12.57 -4.81 -6.94
N ARG A 93 -11.42 -4.90 -7.62
CA ARG A 93 -10.12 -5.17 -7.01
C ARG A 93 -9.76 -4.12 -5.96
N VAL A 94 -9.95 -2.83 -6.27
CA VAL A 94 -9.70 -1.74 -5.31
C VAL A 94 -10.60 -1.88 -4.08
N MET A 95 -11.89 -2.17 -4.26
CA MET A 95 -12.81 -2.40 -3.14
C MET A 95 -12.41 -3.60 -2.28
N ARG A 96 -11.96 -4.71 -2.88
CA ARG A 96 -11.43 -5.86 -2.14
C ARG A 96 -10.18 -5.51 -1.35
N ASN A 97 -9.26 -4.74 -1.93
CA ASN A 97 -8.05 -4.27 -1.23
C ASN A 97 -8.39 -3.37 -0.04
N MET A 98 -9.32 -2.43 -0.21
CA MET A 98 -9.81 -1.58 0.88
C MET A 98 -10.50 -2.40 1.99
N THR A 99 -11.30 -3.39 1.60
CA THR A 99 -11.99 -4.29 2.53
C THR A 99 -10.98 -5.13 3.31
N ALA A 100 -10.00 -5.72 2.63
CA ALA A 100 -8.93 -6.48 3.26
C ALA A 100 -8.10 -5.62 4.21
N PHE A 101 -7.80 -4.38 3.83
CA PHE A 101 -7.10 -3.45 4.71
C PHE A 101 -7.90 -3.17 5.98
N MET A 102 -9.19 -2.83 5.86
CA MET A 102 -10.03 -2.52 7.02
C MET A 102 -10.31 -3.74 7.92
N THR A 103 -10.41 -4.94 7.36
CA THR A 103 -10.78 -6.15 8.12
C THR A 103 -9.57 -6.95 8.61
N LYS A 104 -8.44 -6.90 7.91
CA LYS A 104 -7.24 -7.68 8.23
C LYS A 104 -6.09 -6.79 8.74
N VAL A 105 -5.85 -5.61 8.17
CA VAL A 105 -4.71 -4.75 8.59
C VAL A 105 -5.07 -3.87 9.79
N VAL A 106 -6.19 -3.16 9.74
CA VAL A 106 -6.57 -2.17 10.77
C VAL A 106 -6.64 -2.75 12.19
N PRO A 107 -7.21 -3.95 12.42
CA PRO A 107 -7.20 -4.56 13.76
C PRO A 107 -5.77 -4.78 14.29
N ARG A 108 -4.86 -5.25 13.43
CA ARG A 108 -3.46 -5.53 13.80
C ARG A 108 -2.69 -4.27 14.20
N ILE A 109 -2.93 -3.14 13.53
CA ILE A 109 -2.20 -1.88 13.79
C ILE A 109 -2.77 -1.09 14.99
N ASN A 110 -4.09 -1.20 15.25
CA ASN A 110 -4.75 -0.46 16.33
C ASN A 110 -4.90 -1.28 17.62
N GLY A 111 -4.33 -2.48 17.69
CA GLY A 111 -4.40 -3.35 18.87
C GLY A 111 -5.77 -4.01 19.08
N GLY A 112 -6.55 -4.20 18.00
CA GLY A 112 -7.76 -5.01 18.03
C GLY A 112 -7.41 -6.49 17.86
N GLU A 113 -7.68 -7.27 18.92
CA GLU A 113 -7.67 -8.74 18.90
C GLU A 113 -8.51 -9.32 17.74
#